data_AF-A0A7C3EUQ9-F1
#
_entry.id   AF-A0A7C3EUQ9-F1
#
_cell.length_a   1.000
_cell.length_b   1.000
_cell.length_c   1.000
_cell.angle_alpha   90.00
_cell.angle_beta   90.00
_cell.angle_gamma   90.00
#
_symmetry.space_group_name_H-M   'P 1'
#
loop_
_entity.id
_entity.type
_entity.pdbx_description
1 polymer ?
#
loop_
_entity_poly.entity_id
_entity_poly.type
_entity_poly.pdbx_seq_one_letter_code
_entity_poly.pdbx_strand_id
1 'polypeptide(L)'
;MKKNKEEKSRSPAGASSGQGMCFGCGRRNPLGLRLRFKRDGNGVKTEYTPGEHFQSWPDIIHGGIIATMLDEAMGHATLMNGNFGFLTASIQVNLKRPARVNDALVIRAEVTRNGRRTLDVEGTVSLPDGTLVADGKALQVIPRGNHLEAVIWDMDGVIADTAPFHFQAWQEVFRKRDIPYSREVFQRNFGKRNDIIVRSIVGEGYPESKIEAILVEKEGLFRQKAAGKIKPFPGAIELIEELREYGVKVALATSSPIKNGQFVTRQLGIEDSFDVVVWGREVTEGKPSPQIFLLAAERLKIDPGNCVVIEDAVAGVAAAKRAGMRCLAVANSHPEAKLGEADLVVNDLEQVSVADLAAIYYSPKKGL
;
A
#
# COMPACT_ATOMS: atom_id res chain seq x y z
N MET A 1 -46.45 -2.95 -28.80
CA MET A 1 -46.06 -2.70 -27.39
C MET A 1 -45.00 -3.72 -26.96
N LYS A 2 -43.71 -3.39 -27.13
CA LYS A 2 -42.59 -4.12 -26.54
C LYS A 2 -41.85 -3.13 -25.65
N LYS A 3 -41.85 -3.38 -24.33
CA LYS A 3 -41.14 -2.54 -23.35
C LYS A 3 -39.65 -2.85 -23.46
N ASN A 4 -38.86 -1.83 -23.83
CA ASN A 4 -37.42 -1.81 -23.67
C ASN A 4 -37.08 -1.98 -22.19
N LYS A 5 -36.29 -3.01 -21.84
CA LYS A 5 -35.58 -3.06 -20.57
C LYS A 5 -34.31 -2.24 -20.73
N GLU A 6 -34.29 -1.08 -20.10
CA GLU A 6 -33.07 -0.31 -19.89
C GLU A 6 -32.07 -1.15 -19.11
N GLU A 7 -30.92 -1.39 -19.72
CA GLU A 7 -29.72 -1.91 -19.10
C GLU A 7 -29.21 -0.85 -18.12
N LYS A 8 -29.54 -1.00 -16.84
CA LYS A 8 -28.90 -0.22 -15.77
C LYS A 8 -27.43 -0.63 -15.73
N SER A 9 -26.55 0.25 -16.18
CA SER A 9 -25.11 0.14 -15.95
C SER A 9 -24.87 -0.02 -14.46
N ARG A 10 -24.47 -1.21 -14.03
CA ARG A 10 -24.03 -1.44 -12.66
C ARG A 10 -22.68 -0.73 -12.49
N SER A 11 -22.69 0.37 -11.74
CA SER A 11 -21.48 0.97 -11.19
C SER A 11 -20.67 -0.12 -10.47
N PRO A 12 -19.34 -0.18 -10.61
CA PRO A 12 -18.53 -1.18 -9.92
C PRO A 12 -18.62 -0.91 -8.42
N ALA A 13 -19.42 -1.73 -7.73
CA ALA A 13 -19.46 -1.79 -6.29
C ALA A 13 -18.17 -2.45 -5.81
N GLY A 14 -17.32 -1.72 -5.08
CA GLY A 14 -16.11 -2.31 -4.50
C GLY A 14 -15.20 -1.33 -3.74
N ALA A 15 -14.70 -0.27 -4.38
CA ALA A 15 -13.91 0.73 -3.68
C ALA A 15 -14.76 1.36 -2.56
N SER A 16 -14.26 1.42 -1.32
CA SER A 16 -14.90 2.28 -0.32
C SER A 16 -14.99 3.66 -0.93
N SER A 17 -16.17 4.26 -0.91
CA SER A 17 -16.61 5.32 -1.82
C SER A 17 -15.87 6.67 -1.67
N GLY A 18 -14.71 6.70 -1.01
CA GLY A 18 -13.88 7.90 -0.82
C GLY A 18 -12.35 7.69 -0.78
N GLN A 19 -11.82 6.46 -0.94
CA GLN A 19 -10.34 6.28 -0.93
C GLN A 19 -9.69 6.80 -2.22
N GLY A 20 -8.52 7.42 -2.12
CA GLY A 20 -7.86 8.08 -3.25
C GLY A 20 -8.63 9.28 -3.83
N MET A 21 -9.69 9.73 -3.15
CA MET A 21 -10.57 10.83 -3.58
C MET A 21 -10.22 12.17 -2.93
N CYS A 22 -9.09 12.28 -2.21
CA CYS A 22 -8.62 13.56 -1.69
C CYS A 22 -8.63 14.62 -2.80
N PHE A 23 -9.19 15.80 -2.52
CA PHE A 23 -9.32 16.87 -3.51
C PHE A 23 -7.95 17.43 -3.93
N GLY A 24 -6.97 17.48 -3.01
CA GLY A 24 -5.63 17.97 -3.31
C GLY A 24 -4.72 16.92 -3.95
N CYS A 25 -4.41 15.84 -3.22
CA CYS A 25 -3.42 14.83 -3.64
C CYS A 25 -4.02 13.49 -4.13
N GLY A 26 -5.34 13.32 -4.10
CA GLY A 26 -6.00 12.04 -4.39
C GLY A 26 -5.87 11.64 -5.86
N ARG A 27 -5.18 10.52 -6.13
CA ARG A 27 -4.87 10.06 -7.51
C ARG A 27 -6.11 9.71 -8.33
N ARG A 28 -7.19 9.28 -7.67
CA ARG A 28 -8.43 8.82 -8.32
C ARG A 28 -9.49 9.91 -8.45
N ASN A 29 -9.31 11.08 -7.83
CA ASN A 29 -10.31 12.13 -7.88
C ASN A 29 -10.34 12.78 -9.28
N PRO A 30 -11.42 12.65 -10.08
CA PRO A 30 -11.55 13.29 -11.40
C PRO A 30 -11.64 14.82 -11.34
N LEU A 31 -12.02 15.36 -10.19
CA LEU A 31 -12.19 16.79 -9.96
C LEU A 31 -11.07 17.39 -9.09
N GLY A 32 -10.13 16.57 -8.61
CA GLY A 32 -9.06 16.99 -7.72
C GLY A 32 -7.84 17.54 -8.45
N LEU A 33 -6.97 18.22 -7.71
CA LEU A 33 -5.72 18.79 -8.20
C LEU A 33 -4.68 17.71 -8.55
N ARG A 34 -4.75 16.53 -7.90
CA ARG A 34 -3.84 15.38 -8.08
C ARG A 34 -2.36 15.75 -7.92
N LEU A 35 -2.07 16.61 -6.93
CA LEU A 35 -0.71 17.08 -6.63
C LEU A 35 0.22 15.91 -6.28
N ARG A 36 1.50 16.02 -6.68
CA ARG A 36 2.53 15.00 -6.41
C ARG A 36 3.78 15.64 -5.83
N PHE A 37 4.01 15.43 -4.55
CA PHE A 37 5.13 16.01 -3.83
C PHE A 37 6.35 15.09 -3.86
N LYS A 38 7.53 15.69 -4.00
CA LYS A 38 8.83 15.04 -3.86
C LYS A 38 9.63 15.70 -2.75
N ARG A 39 10.54 14.95 -2.14
CA ARG A 39 11.45 15.48 -1.10
C ARG A 39 12.34 16.56 -1.68
N ASP A 40 12.53 17.63 -0.92
CA ASP A 40 13.29 18.80 -1.31
C ASP A 40 13.96 19.39 -0.05
N GLY A 41 15.22 19.01 0.20
CA GLY A 41 15.89 19.29 1.46
C GLY A 41 15.14 18.70 2.66
N ASN A 42 14.78 19.54 3.62
CA ASN A 42 14.00 19.18 4.80
C ASN A 42 12.47 19.27 4.57
N GLY A 43 12.05 19.63 3.36
CA GLY A 43 10.66 19.84 2.98
C GLY A 43 10.25 19.06 1.75
N VAL A 44 9.25 19.61 1.05
CA VAL A 44 8.68 19.05 -0.16
C VAL A 44 8.57 20.09 -1.26
N LYS A 45 8.56 19.61 -2.51
CA LYS A 45 8.31 20.40 -3.71
C LYS A 45 7.34 19.67 -4.65
N THR A 46 6.46 20.41 -5.31
CA THR A 46 5.75 19.97 -6.52
C THR A 46 5.66 21.11 -7.54
N GLU A 47 5.32 20.76 -8.76
CA GLU A 47 5.02 21.69 -9.85
C GLU A 47 3.62 21.40 -10.37
N TYR A 48 2.83 22.44 -10.59
CA TYR A 48 1.44 22.29 -11.00
C TYR A 48 1.00 23.46 -11.88
N THR A 49 0.21 23.15 -12.90
CA THR A 49 -0.36 24.14 -13.81
C THR A 49 -1.89 24.09 -13.71
N PRO A 50 -2.52 25.00 -12.94
CA PRO A 50 -3.97 25.02 -12.79
C PRO A 50 -4.66 25.49 -14.08
N GLY A 51 -5.65 24.73 -14.55
CA GLY A 51 -6.44 25.08 -15.72
C GLY A 51 -7.58 26.07 -15.43
N GLU A 52 -8.29 26.46 -16.50
CA GLU A 52 -9.38 27.46 -16.47
C GLU A 52 -10.54 27.11 -15.51
N HIS A 53 -10.78 25.83 -15.25
CA HIS A 53 -11.84 25.36 -14.35
C HIS A 53 -11.59 25.69 -12.87
N PHE A 54 -10.40 26.20 -12.52
CA PHE A 54 -10.04 26.67 -11.18
C PHE A 54 -10.05 28.20 -11.05
N GLN A 55 -10.54 28.91 -12.06
CA GLN A 55 -10.56 30.37 -12.06
C GLN A 55 -11.59 30.97 -11.08
N SER A 56 -11.34 32.20 -10.65
CA SER A 56 -12.29 33.05 -9.93
C SER A 56 -12.84 34.12 -10.87
N TRP A 57 -12.15 35.25 -10.95
CA TRP A 57 -12.29 36.22 -12.02
C TRP A 57 -11.63 35.69 -13.30
N PRO A 58 -12.01 36.20 -14.48
CA PRO A 58 -11.39 35.79 -15.74
C PRO A 58 -9.87 35.85 -15.68
N ASP A 59 -9.22 34.75 -16.07
CA ASP A 59 -7.75 34.59 -16.13
C ASP A 59 -7.03 34.63 -14.75
N ILE A 60 -7.75 34.48 -13.64
CA ILE A 60 -7.16 34.47 -12.28
C ILE A 60 -7.56 33.20 -11.54
N ILE A 61 -6.59 32.46 -11.01
CA ILE A 61 -6.83 31.30 -10.16
C ILE A 61 -7.52 31.69 -8.86
N HIS A 62 -8.53 30.93 -8.48
CA HIS A 62 -9.27 31.15 -7.25
C HIS A 62 -8.34 31.01 -6.03
N GLY A 63 -8.34 32.00 -5.12
CA GLY A 63 -7.45 32.02 -3.96
C GLY A 63 -7.57 30.78 -3.06
N GLY A 64 -8.78 30.21 -2.94
CA GLY A 64 -9.00 28.95 -2.25
C GLY A 64 -8.26 27.75 -2.86
N ILE A 65 -8.01 27.74 -4.18
CA ILE A 65 -7.23 26.69 -4.84
C ILE A 65 -5.74 26.80 -4.46
N ILE A 66 -5.22 28.03 -4.41
CA ILE A 66 -3.86 28.29 -3.90
C ILE A 66 -3.75 27.88 -2.43
N ALA A 67 -4.77 28.19 -1.62
CA ALA A 67 -4.82 27.79 -0.22
C ALA A 67 -4.82 26.26 -0.05
N THR A 68 -5.60 25.53 -0.87
CA THR A 68 -5.57 24.07 -0.92
C THR A 68 -4.18 23.54 -1.29
N MET A 69 -3.51 24.11 -2.29
CA MET A 69 -2.14 23.70 -2.66
C MET A 69 -1.16 23.86 -1.51
N LEU A 70 -1.26 24.96 -0.77
CA LEU A 70 -0.42 25.21 0.40
C LEU A 70 -0.73 24.23 1.56
N ASP A 71 -2.00 23.98 1.85
CA ASP A 71 -2.40 23.01 2.88
C ASP A 71 -1.86 21.61 2.56
N GLU A 72 -2.01 21.15 1.32
CA GLU A 72 -1.46 19.87 0.88
C GLU A 72 0.07 19.83 0.94
N ALA A 73 0.75 20.90 0.50
CA ALA A 73 2.20 20.96 0.57
C ALA A 73 2.71 20.87 2.01
N MET A 74 2.13 21.66 2.92
CA MET A 74 2.48 21.64 4.33
C MET A 74 2.14 20.28 4.97
N GLY A 75 1.02 19.67 4.59
CA GLY A 75 0.67 18.32 5.00
C GLY A 75 1.72 17.29 4.56
N HIS A 76 2.13 17.32 3.29
CA HIS A 76 3.14 16.43 2.76
C HIS A 76 4.53 16.66 3.37
N ALA A 77 4.88 17.90 3.72
CA ALA A 77 6.10 18.19 4.49
C ALA A 77 6.11 17.47 5.84
N THR A 78 4.97 17.47 6.53
CA THR A 78 4.79 16.77 7.81
C THR A 78 4.83 15.26 7.66
N LEU A 79 4.16 14.71 6.64
CA LEU A 79 4.23 13.28 6.32
C LEU A 79 5.68 12.83 6.07
N MET A 80 6.45 13.59 5.28
CA MET A 80 7.86 13.27 4.99
C MET A 80 8.79 13.42 6.21
N ASN A 81 8.34 14.07 7.27
CA ASN A 81 9.03 14.11 8.56
C ASN A 81 8.60 12.95 9.49
N GLY A 82 7.90 11.94 8.96
CA GLY A 82 7.48 10.74 9.69
C GLY A 82 6.27 10.95 10.59
N ASN A 83 5.59 12.10 10.49
CA ASN A 83 4.42 12.41 11.30
C ASN A 83 3.16 12.08 10.50
N PHE A 84 2.62 10.88 10.72
CA PHE A 84 1.36 10.47 10.12
C PHE A 84 0.20 10.84 11.03
N GLY A 85 -0.94 11.18 10.43
CA GLY A 85 -2.17 11.35 11.18
C GLY A 85 -2.40 12.71 11.83
N PHE A 86 -1.78 13.77 11.32
CA PHE A 86 -1.97 15.13 11.82
C PHE A 86 -3.28 15.75 11.30
N LEU A 87 -3.67 16.85 11.94
CA LEU A 87 -4.73 17.75 11.51
C LEU A 87 -4.15 19.16 11.36
N THR A 88 -4.46 19.86 10.28
CA THR A 88 -4.24 21.31 10.18
C THR A 88 -5.21 22.02 11.13
N ALA A 89 -4.71 22.49 12.29
CA ALA A 89 -5.51 23.15 13.31
C ALA A 89 -5.77 24.63 12.98
N SER A 90 -4.80 25.29 12.36
CA SER A 90 -4.97 26.60 11.75
C SER A 90 -4.06 26.74 10.53
N ILE A 91 -4.52 27.54 9.57
CA ILE A 91 -3.75 27.91 8.39
C ILE A 91 -4.00 29.39 8.10
N GLN A 92 -2.92 30.13 7.86
CA GLN A 92 -2.95 31.48 7.33
C GLN A 92 -2.29 31.48 5.96
N VAL A 93 -2.97 32.05 4.96
CA VAL A 93 -2.45 32.18 3.59
C VAL A 93 -2.39 33.65 3.22
N ASN A 94 -1.23 34.12 2.78
CA ASN A 94 -1.02 35.48 2.32
C ASN A 94 -0.81 35.47 0.80
N LEU A 95 -1.83 35.90 0.05
CA LEU A 95 -1.73 36.09 -1.40
C LEU A 95 -0.96 37.39 -1.68
N LYS A 96 0.16 37.29 -2.42
CA LYS A 96 1.02 38.44 -2.75
C LYS A 96 0.69 39.05 -4.10
N ARG A 97 0.26 38.21 -5.03
CA ARG A 97 -0.14 38.61 -6.38
C ARG A 97 -1.14 37.60 -6.97
N PRO A 98 -1.94 37.99 -7.97
CA PRO A 98 -2.77 37.06 -8.72
C PRO A 98 -1.90 36.01 -9.44
N ALA A 99 -2.31 34.75 -9.39
CA ALA A 99 -1.79 33.69 -10.26
C ALA A 99 -2.73 33.53 -11.46
N ARG A 100 -2.20 33.40 -12.69
CA ARG A 100 -3.04 33.24 -13.87
C ARG A 100 -3.35 31.78 -14.14
N VAL A 101 -4.42 31.55 -14.90
CA VAL A 101 -4.69 30.21 -15.43
C VAL A 101 -3.55 29.81 -16.35
N ASN A 102 -3.19 28.52 -16.35
CA ASN A 102 -2.09 27.95 -17.12
C ASN A 102 -0.68 28.45 -16.76
N ASP A 103 -0.50 29.27 -15.72
CA ASP A 103 0.83 29.55 -15.15
C ASP A 103 1.39 28.26 -14.54
N ALA A 104 2.66 27.96 -14.81
CA ALA A 104 3.37 26.94 -14.06
C ALA A 104 3.67 27.45 -12.64
N LEU A 105 3.19 26.74 -11.63
CA LEU A 105 3.41 27.06 -10.23
C LEU A 105 4.37 26.05 -9.60
N VAL A 106 5.33 26.56 -8.84
CA VAL A 106 6.20 25.78 -7.97
C VAL A 106 5.69 25.91 -6.55
N ILE A 107 5.33 24.79 -5.93
CA ILE A 107 4.81 24.76 -4.56
C ILE A 107 5.84 24.07 -3.67
N ARG A 108 6.22 24.71 -2.56
CA ARG A 108 7.15 24.16 -1.57
C ARG A 108 6.59 24.28 -0.16
N ALA A 109 6.98 23.38 0.72
CA ALA A 109 6.72 23.52 2.16
C ALA A 109 7.75 22.78 3.00
N GLU A 110 7.95 23.22 4.24
CA GLU A 110 8.84 22.60 5.21
C GLU A 110 8.32 22.72 6.63
N VAL A 111 8.68 21.75 7.48
CA VAL A 111 8.39 21.78 8.92
C VAL A 111 9.44 22.67 9.58
N THR A 112 9.03 23.83 10.10
CA THR A 112 9.93 24.80 10.74
C THR A 112 10.10 24.54 12.24
N ARG A 113 9.14 23.85 12.87
CA ARG A 113 9.25 23.36 14.25
C ARG A 113 8.55 22.02 14.41
N ASN A 114 9.28 21.01 14.86
CA ASN A 114 8.74 19.67 15.13
C ASN A 114 8.63 19.45 16.65
N GLY A 115 7.47 19.78 17.21
CA GLY A 115 7.15 19.49 18.61
C GLY A 115 6.48 18.13 18.77
N ARG A 116 6.38 17.64 20.02
CA ARG A 116 5.80 16.30 20.31
C ARG A 116 4.37 16.09 19.79
N ARG A 117 3.57 17.15 19.75
CA ARG A 117 2.14 17.09 19.36
C ARG A 117 1.68 18.24 18.46
N THR A 118 2.59 19.16 18.18
CA THR A 118 2.31 20.39 17.45
C THR A 118 3.48 20.65 16.53
N LEU A 119 3.19 20.95 15.27
CA LEU A 119 4.17 21.27 14.26
C LEU A 119 3.83 22.63 13.67
N ASP A 120 4.86 23.48 13.57
CA ASP A 120 4.78 24.70 12.77
C ASP A 120 5.34 24.36 11.39
N VAL A 121 4.56 24.66 10.35
CA VAL A 121 4.89 24.34 8.96
C VAL A 121 4.69 25.59 8.14
N GLU A 122 5.62 25.86 7.21
CA GLU A 122 5.53 26.99 6.31
C GLU A 122 5.57 26.51 4.86
N GLY A 123 4.86 27.22 3.98
CA GLY A 123 4.76 26.88 2.57
C GLY A 123 4.79 28.11 1.67
N THR A 124 5.18 27.90 0.42
CA THR A 124 5.24 28.95 -0.60
C THR A 124 4.71 28.42 -1.94
N VAL A 125 4.11 29.34 -2.71
CA VAL A 125 3.78 29.16 -4.11
C VAL A 125 4.51 30.25 -4.89
N SER A 126 5.30 29.88 -5.88
CA SER A 126 6.03 30.82 -6.74
C SER A 126 5.91 30.47 -8.21
N LEU A 127 6.21 31.43 -9.08
CA LEU A 127 6.48 31.16 -10.49
C LEU A 127 7.85 30.47 -10.64
N PRO A 128 8.19 29.90 -11.82
CA PRO A 128 9.46 29.20 -12.02
C PRO A 128 10.69 30.10 -11.89
N ASP A 129 10.54 31.41 -12.07
CA ASP A 129 11.59 32.42 -11.88
C ASP A 129 11.82 32.80 -10.40
N GLY A 130 11.10 32.18 -9.46
CA GLY A 130 11.17 32.45 -8.02
C GLY A 130 10.25 33.56 -7.53
N THR A 131 9.48 34.18 -8.42
CA THR A 131 8.52 35.23 -8.06
C THR A 131 7.43 34.69 -7.13
N LEU A 132 7.34 35.21 -5.90
CA LEU A 132 6.39 34.75 -4.90
C LEU A 132 4.94 35.13 -5.25
N VAL A 133 4.07 34.12 -5.31
CA VAL A 133 2.62 34.22 -5.54
C VAL A 133 1.87 34.24 -4.21
N ALA A 134 2.19 33.30 -3.32
CA ALA A 134 1.61 33.21 -1.99
C ALA A 134 2.58 32.57 -1.00
N ASP A 135 2.42 32.90 0.28
CA ASP A 135 3.02 32.16 1.39
C ASP A 135 1.93 31.69 2.35
N GLY A 136 2.24 30.64 3.11
CA GLY A 136 1.35 30.08 4.11
C GLY A 136 2.10 29.67 5.37
N LYS A 137 1.43 29.79 6.51
CA LYS A 137 1.85 29.22 7.79
C LYS A 137 0.73 28.39 8.36
N ALA A 138 1.04 27.20 8.83
CA ALA A 138 0.08 26.30 9.46
C ALA A 138 0.58 25.82 10.81
N LEU A 139 -0.35 25.71 11.75
CA LEU A 139 -0.18 24.92 12.96
C LEU A 139 -0.87 23.58 12.72
N GLN A 140 -0.08 22.52 12.73
CA GLN A 140 -0.58 21.15 12.64
C GLN A 140 -0.49 20.46 14.00
N VAL A 141 -1.46 19.60 14.30
CA VAL A 141 -1.57 18.92 15.59
C VAL A 141 -1.63 17.42 15.34
N ILE A 142 -0.87 16.65 16.13
CA ILE A 142 -0.93 15.19 16.15
C ILE A 142 -1.98 14.77 17.21
N PRO A 143 -3.15 14.25 16.78
CA PRO A 143 -4.15 13.69 17.69
C PRO A 143 -3.60 12.46 18.41
N ARG A 144 -4.24 12.07 19.52
CA ARG A 144 -3.92 10.78 20.17
C ARG A 144 -4.58 9.65 19.39
N GLY A 145 -3.86 8.56 19.18
CA GLY A 145 -4.37 7.35 18.54
C GLY A 145 -3.30 6.67 17.71
N ASN A 146 -3.70 5.56 17.10
CA ASN A 146 -2.84 4.84 16.18
C ASN A 146 -2.71 5.59 14.86
N HIS A 147 -1.53 5.51 14.26
CA HIS A 147 -1.20 6.11 12.98
C HIS A 147 -0.27 5.18 12.22
N LEU A 148 -0.07 5.44 10.92
CA LEU A 148 0.79 4.62 10.09
C LEU A 148 2.26 4.81 10.53
N GLU A 149 2.92 3.73 10.97
CA GLU A 149 4.37 3.72 11.22
C GLU A 149 5.09 2.66 10.39
N ALA A 150 4.41 1.55 10.09
CA ALA A 150 4.96 0.46 9.28
C ALA A 150 3.96 -0.12 8.28
N VAL A 151 4.50 -0.61 7.17
CA VAL A 151 3.80 -1.49 6.24
C VAL A 151 4.50 -2.84 6.20
N ILE A 152 3.74 -3.90 6.44
CA ILE A 152 4.20 -5.28 6.40
C ILE A 152 3.61 -5.96 5.17
N TRP A 153 4.47 -6.36 4.24
CA TRP A 153 4.09 -6.89 2.95
C TRP A 153 4.12 -8.42 2.97
N ASP A 154 3.08 -9.06 2.42
CA ASP A 154 3.28 -10.38 1.83
C ASP A 154 4.05 -10.28 0.50
N MET A 155 4.51 -11.42 -0.02
CA MET A 155 5.30 -11.50 -1.24
C MET A 155 4.52 -12.07 -2.42
N ASP A 156 3.94 -13.25 -2.24
CA ASP A 156 3.45 -14.11 -3.31
C ASP A 156 2.01 -13.73 -3.62
N GLY A 157 1.77 -13.08 -4.77
CA GLY A 157 0.44 -12.55 -5.10
C GLY A 157 0.23 -11.09 -4.67
N VAL A 158 1.15 -10.52 -3.90
CA VAL A 158 1.15 -9.08 -3.55
C VAL A 158 2.24 -8.33 -4.31
N ILE A 159 3.51 -8.66 -4.05
CA ILE A 159 4.65 -8.00 -4.70
C ILE A 159 4.95 -8.70 -6.03
N ALA A 160 4.96 -10.02 -6.04
CA ALA A 160 5.46 -10.83 -7.15
C ALA A 160 4.39 -11.76 -7.71
N ASP A 161 4.21 -11.78 -9.03
CA ASP A 161 3.34 -12.75 -9.72
C ASP A 161 4.04 -14.12 -9.81
N THR A 162 3.96 -14.88 -8.72
CA THR A 162 4.60 -16.20 -8.58
C THR A 162 3.62 -17.36 -8.72
N ALA A 163 2.30 -17.10 -8.69
CA ALA A 163 1.26 -18.11 -8.67
C ALA A 163 1.36 -19.12 -9.83
N PRO A 164 1.60 -18.70 -11.09
CA PRO A 164 1.75 -19.65 -12.20
C PRO A 164 2.88 -20.67 -11.99
N PHE A 165 4.01 -20.23 -11.45
CA PHE A 165 5.18 -21.09 -11.23
C PHE A 165 4.98 -22.01 -10.03
N HIS A 166 4.32 -21.54 -8.96
CA HIS A 166 3.93 -22.40 -7.84
C HIS A 166 2.95 -23.49 -8.30
N PHE A 167 1.95 -23.14 -9.12
CA PHE A 167 0.99 -24.10 -9.65
C PHE A 167 1.67 -25.18 -10.50
N GLN A 168 2.53 -24.77 -11.44
CA GLN A 168 3.27 -25.72 -12.28
C GLN A 168 4.21 -26.63 -11.46
N ALA A 169 4.86 -26.11 -10.42
CA ALA A 169 5.72 -26.90 -9.55
C ALA A 169 4.90 -27.92 -8.73
N TRP A 170 3.78 -27.50 -8.14
CA TRP A 170 2.90 -28.42 -7.42
C TRP A 170 2.30 -29.50 -8.32
N GLN A 171 1.79 -29.11 -9.48
CA GLN A 171 1.22 -30.03 -10.45
C GLN A 171 2.22 -31.11 -10.86
N GLU A 172 3.49 -30.74 -11.09
CA GLU A 172 4.51 -31.72 -11.45
C GLU A 172 4.86 -32.67 -10.30
N VAL A 173 5.04 -32.15 -9.08
CA VAL A 173 5.41 -32.96 -7.90
C VAL A 173 4.30 -33.95 -7.53
N PHE A 174 3.04 -33.54 -7.58
CA PHE A 174 1.91 -34.41 -7.28
C PHE A 174 1.62 -35.39 -8.42
N ARG A 175 1.79 -34.99 -9.69
CA ARG A 175 1.65 -35.90 -10.84
C ARG A 175 2.64 -37.07 -10.77
N LYS A 176 3.88 -36.85 -10.33
CA LYS A 176 4.89 -37.93 -10.14
C LYS A 176 4.50 -38.96 -9.06
N ARG A 177 3.48 -38.67 -8.25
CA ARG A 177 3.00 -39.48 -7.14
C ARG A 177 1.57 -39.96 -7.34
N ASP A 178 1.04 -39.78 -8.55
CA ASP A 178 -0.35 -40.12 -8.93
C ASP A 178 -1.41 -39.44 -8.03
N ILE A 179 -1.07 -38.25 -7.49
CA ILE A 179 -1.98 -37.44 -6.68
C ILE A 179 -2.61 -36.37 -7.58
N PRO A 180 -3.95 -36.32 -7.73
CA PRO A 180 -4.61 -35.26 -8.48
C PRO A 180 -4.41 -33.90 -7.81
N TYR A 181 -3.98 -32.90 -8.58
CA TYR A 181 -3.82 -31.53 -8.11
C TYR A 181 -4.43 -30.54 -9.11
N SER A 182 -5.64 -30.08 -8.80
CA SER A 182 -6.40 -29.16 -9.66
C SER A 182 -6.10 -27.69 -9.37
N ARG A 183 -6.55 -26.81 -10.27
CA ARG A 183 -6.46 -25.36 -10.08
C ARG A 183 -7.33 -24.88 -8.91
N GLU A 184 -8.48 -25.51 -8.65
CA GLU A 184 -9.28 -25.15 -7.47
C GLU A 184 -8.56 -25.51 -6.16
N VAL A 185 -7.89 -26.67 -6.11
CA VAL A 185 -7.08 -27.08 -4.94
C VAL A 185 -5.94 -26.09 -4.72
N PHE A 186 -5.29 -25.64 -5.79
CA PHE A 186 -4.25 -24.61 -5.72
C PHE A 186 -4.79 -23.30 -5.15
N GLN A 187 -5.88 -22.77 -5.71
CA GLN A 187 -6.47 -21.49 -5.26
C GLN A 187 -6.91 -21.49 -3.80
N ARG A 188 -7.37 -22.63 -3.26
CA ARG A 188 -7.76 -22.74 -1.83
C ARG A 188 -6.57 -22.73 -0.87
N ASN A 189 -5.37 -22.99 -1.38
CA ASN A 189 -4.17 -23.23 -0.58
C ASN A 189 -3.05 -22.22 -0.84
N PHE A 190 -3.13 -21.43 -1.91
CA PHE A 190 -2.17 -20.37 -2.18
C PHE A 190 -2.12 -19.35 -1.01
N GLY A 191 -0.92 -18.83 -0.72
CA GLY A 191 -0.63 -18.01 0.46
C GLY A 191 -0.32 -18.77 1.76
N LYS A 192 -0.63 -20.07 1.87
CA LYS A 192 -0.29 -20.91 3.04
C LYS A 192 1.14 -21.46 2.97
N ARG A 193 1.67 -21.86 4.13
CA ARG A 193 2.98 -22.52 4.23
C ARG A 193 2.94 -23.90 3.53
N ASN A 194 4.00 -24.22 2.77
CA ASN A 194 4.00 -25.39 1.87
C ASN A 194 3.75 -26.72 2.62
N ASP A 195 4.24 -26.90 3.85
CA ASP A 195 4.02 -28.09 4.67
C ASP A 195 2.54 -28.29 5.01
N ILE A 196 1.83 -27.21 5.34
CA ILE A 196 0.38 -27.22 5.57
C ILE A 196 -0.36 -27.63 4.30
N ILE A 197 0.08 -27.12 3.14
CA ILE A 197 -0.48 -27.50 1.83
C ILE A 197 -0.31 -29.00 1.61
N VAL A 198 0.92 -29.53 1.74
CA VAL A 198 1.18 -30.97 1.54
C VAL A 198 0.33 -31.81 2.48
N ARG A 199 0.33 -31.53 3.79
CA ARG A 199 -0.46 -32.28 4.78
C ARG A 199 -1.95 -32.30 4.47
N SER A 200 -2.51 -31.18 4.02
CA SER A 200 -3.93 -31.10 3.62
C SER A 200 -4.30 -31.94 2.40
N ILE A 201 -3.30 -32.38 1.62
CA ILE A 201 -3.50 -33.17 0.40
C ILE A 201 -3.24 -34.66 0.67
N VAL A 202 -2.16 -34.98 1.37
CA VAL A 202 -1.74 -36.38 1.61
C VAL A 202 -2.38 -37.00 2.85
N GLY A 203 -2.96 -36.19 3.74
CA GLY A 203 -3.64 -36.64 4.97
C GLY A 203 -2.71 -36.84 6.17
N GLU A 204 -3.34 -37.04 7.34
CA GLU A 204 -2.65 -37.37 8.57
C GLU A 204 -2.09 -38.80 8.53
N GLY A 205 -0.83 -38.99 8.95
CA GLY A 205 -0.14 -40.29 8.93
C GLY A 205 0.78 -40.51 7.72
N TYR A 206 0.83 -39.59 6.76
CA TYR A 206 1.83 -39.66 5.68
C TYR A 206 3.25 -39.46 6.26
N PRO A 207 4.26 -40.29 5.90
CA PRO A 207 5.58 -40.21 6.52
C PRO A 207 6.24 -38.84 6.37
N GLU A 208 6.77 -38.29 7.47
CA GLU A 208 7.37 -36.95 7.49
C GLU A 208 8.54 -36.81 6.50
N SER A 209 9.36 -37.86 6.37
CA SER A 209 10.46 -37.90 5.40
C SER A 209 9.98 -37.77 3.94
N LYS A 210 8.78 -38.28 3.62
CA LYS A 210 8.20 -38.13 2.29
C LYS A 210 7.62 -36.72 2.08
N ILE A 211 7.08 -36.10 3.12
CA ILE A 211 6.63 -34.69 3.08
C ILE A 211 7.83 -33.80 2.80
N GLU A 212 8.93 -33.99 3.53
CA GLU A 212 10.15 -33.21 3.33
C GLU A 212 10.71 -33.38 1.91
N ALA A 213 10.73 -34.61 1.37
CA ALA A 213 11.14 -34.86 -0.01
C ALA A 213 10.24 -34.12 -1.04
N ILE A 214 8.92 -34.10 -0.83
CA ILE A 214 7.97 -33.34 -1.65
C ILE A 214 8.29 -31.84 -1.62
N LEU A 215 8.54 -31.30 -0.42
CA LEU A 215 8.85 -29.88 -0.24
C LEU A 215 10.14 -29.48 -0.96
N VAL A 216 11.22 -30.24 -0.76
CA VAL A 216 12.51 -29.99 -1.41
C VAL A 216 12.39 -30.04 -2.93
N GLU A 217 11.71 -31.05 -3.48
CA GLU A 217 11.49 -31.18 -4.92
C GLU A 217 10.67 -30.01 -5.47
N LYS A 218 9.55 -29.66 -4.80
CA LYS A 218 8.67 -28.57 -5.22
C LYS A 218 9.39 -27.23 -5.23
N GLU A 219 10.20 -26.96 -4.21
CA GLU A 219 10.95 -25.70 -4.11
C GLU A 219 12.02 -25.59 -5.20
N GLY A 220 12.71 -26.69 -5.52
CA GLY A 220 13.64 -26.74 -6.66
C GLY A 220 12.95 -26.46 -7.98
N LEU A 221 11.82 -27.13 -8.24
CA LEU A 221 11.03 -26.94 -9.45
C LEU A 221 10.45 -25.52 -9.56
N PHE A 222 10.01 -24.93 -8.45
CA PHE A 222 9.57 -23.53 -8.43
C PHE A 222 10.69 -22.61 -8.92
N ARG A 223 11.89 -22.67 -8.32
CA ARG A 223 13.01 -21.81 -8.69
C ARG A 223 13.43 -22.03 -10.16
N GLN A 224 13.42 -23.27 -10.63
CA GLN A 224 13.72 -23.57 -12.03
C GLN A 224 12.70 -22.96 -13.00
N LYS A 225 11.40 -23.11 -12.70
CA LYS A 225 10.32 -22.63 -13.58
C LYS A 225 10.21 -21.10 -13.58
N ALA A 226 10.46 -20.47 -12.43
CA ALA A 226 10.37 -19.03 -12.24
C ALA A 226 11.61 -18.25 -12.71
N ALA A 227 12.76 -18.91 -12.91
CA ALA A 227 14.02 -18.26 -13.27
C ALA A 227 13.88 -17.30 -14.47
N GLY A 228 14.16 -16.02 -14.23
CA GLY A 228 14.12 -14.95 -15.26
C GLY A 228 12.71 -14.57 -15.74
N LYS A 229 11.66 -15.04 -15.06
CA LYS A 229 10.26 -14.84 -15.50
C LYS A 229 9.36 -14.17 -14.48
N ILE A 230 9.85 -13.93 -13.25
CA ILE A 230 9.09 -13.25 -12.21
C ILE A 230 8.90 -11.78 -12.59
N LYS A 231 7.67 -11.30 -12.46
CA LYS A 231 7.30 -9.90 -12.65
C LYS A 231 6.71 -9.36 -11.34
N PRO A 232 6.96 -8.07 -11.02
CA PRO A 232 6.23 -7.43 -9.94
C PRO A 232 4.78 -7.17 -10.37
N PHE A 233 3.86 -7.11 -9.41
CA PHE A 233 2.53 -6.58 -9.66
C PHE A 233 2.57 -5.05 -9.87
N PRO A 234 1.65 -4.48 -10.68
CA PRO A 234 1.62 -3.05 -10.93
C PRO A 234 1.51 -2.21 -9.66
N GLY A 235 2.41 -1.23 -9.50
CA GLY A 235 2.44 -0.30 -8.38
C GLY A 235 3.10 -0.82 -7.10
N ALA A 236 3.48 -2.11 -7.04
CA ALA A 236 4.05 -2.69 -5.82
C ALA A 236 5.43 -2.10 -5.48
N ILE A 237 6.32 -1.98 -6.47
CA ILE A 237 7.68 -1.48 -6.25
C ILE A 237 7.65 0.02 -5.98
N GLU A 238 6.86 0.75 -6.77
CA GLU A 238 6.69 2.20 -6.64
C GLU A 238 6.14 2.57 -5.26
N LEU A 239 5.19 1.79 -4.73
CA LEU A 239 4.65 2.04 -3.39
C LEU A 239 5.66 1.68 -2.27
N ILE A 240 6.47 0.63 -2.44
CA ILE A 240 7.57 0.33 -1.51
C ILE A 240 8.57 1.50 -1.45
N GLU A 241 8.96 2.03 -2.61
CA GLU A 241 9.87 3.17 -2.71
C GLU A 241 9.25 4.42 -2.08
N GLU A 242 7.99 4.73 -2.41
CA GLU A 242 7.25 5.86 -1.83
C GLU A 242 7.20 5.75 -0.29
N LEU A 243 6.86 4.59 0.27
CA LEU A 243 6.83 4.40 1.73
C LEU A 243 8.16 4.74 2.40
N ARG A 244 9.27 4.31 1.79
CA ARG A 244 10.62 4.58 2.31
C ARG A 244 10.97 6.07 2.23
N GLU A 245 10.59 6.76 1.16
CA GLU A 245 10.80 8.22 1.02
C GLU A 245 10.09 9.02 2.12
N TYR A 246 8.93 8.53 2.56
CA TYR A 246 8.14 9.10 3.66
C TYR A 246 8.59 8.61 5.05
N GLY A 247 9.62 7.77 5.14
CA GLY A 247 10.14 7.26 6.40
C GLY A 247 9.28 6.19 7.07
N VAL A 248 8.29 5.64 6.36
CA VAL A 248 7.50 4.49 6.84
C VAL A 248 8.38 3.25 6.82
N LYS A 249 8.36 2.47 7.91
CA LYS A 249 9.11 1.22 7.98
C LYS A 249 8.48 0.16 7.09
N VAL A 250 9.31 -0.57 6.35
CA VAL A 250 8.87 -1.58 5.40
C VAL A 250 9.40 -2.94 5.83
N ALA A 251 8.50 -3.90 6.03
CA ALA A 251 8.88 -5.28 6.32
C ALA A 251 8.27 -6.26 5.32
N LEU A 252 8.96 -7.38 5.09
CA LEU A 252 8.46 -8.52 4.34
C LEU A 252 8.10 -9.65 5.31
N ALA A 253 6.90 -10.19 5.22
CA ALA A 253 6.42 -11.31 6.02
C ALA A 253 5.78 -12.38 5.12
N THR A 254 6.56 -13.39 4.74
CA THR A 254 6.16 -14.38 3.73
C THR A 254 6.11 -15.80 4.28
N SER A 255 5.10 -16.58 3.87
CA SER A 255 5.03 -18.03 4.11
C SER A 255 6.14 -18.81 3.38
N SER A 256 6.89 -18.16 2.49
CA SER A 256 7.94 -18.78 1.68
C SER A 256 9.19 -19.13 2.50
N PRO A 257 9.88 -20.25 2.17
CA PRO A 257 11.21 -20.56 2.70
C PRO A 257 12.24 -19.52 2.26
N ILE A 258 13.28 -19.32 3.08
CA ILE A 258 14.37 -18.35 2.86
C ILE A 258 14.90 -18.39 1.42
N LYS A 259 15.25 -19.59 0.91
CA LYS A 259 15.83 -19.75 -0.44
C LYS A 259 14.91 -19.26 -1.55
N ASN A 260 13.60 -19.42 -1.40
CA ASN A 260 12.63 -18.96 -2.40
C ASN A 260 12.37 -17.46 -2.26
N GLY A 261 12.17 -16.98 -1.04
CA GLY A 261 11.97 -15.56 -0.77
C GLY A 261 13.13 -14.72 -1.30
N GLN A 262 14.37 -15.07 -0.93
CA GLN A 262 15.58 -14.42 -1.43
C GLN A 262 15.72 -14.51 -2.96
N PHE A 263 15.33 -15.64 -3.57
CA PHE A 263 15.36 -15.78 -5.01
C PHE A 263 14.41 -14.82 -5.71
N VAL A 264 13.20 -14.64 -5.18
CA VAL A 264 12.19 -13.71 -5.70
C VAL A 264 12.66 -12.26 -5.52
N THR A 265 13.08 -11.89 -4.31
CA THR A 265 13.50 -10.51 -4.01
C THR A 265 14.73 -10.09 -4.81
N ARG A 266 15.69 -11.01 -5.06
CA ARG A 266 16.85 -10.78 -5.96
C ARG A 266 16.44 -10.47 -7.38
N GLN A 267 15.54 -11.27 -7.93
CA GLN A 267 15.11 -11.11 -9.32
C GLN A 267 14.35 -9.80 -9.54
N LEU A 268 13.67 -9.32 -8.51
CA LEU A 268 12.96 -8.04 -8.54
C LEU A 268 13.83 -6.85 -8.13
N GLY A 269 15.05 -7.07 -7.63
CA GLY A 269 15.96 -5.99 -7.19
C GLY A 269 15.51 -5.28 -5.92
N ILE A 270 14.78 -5.94 -5.02
CA ILE A 270 14.15 -5.33 -3.84
C ILE A 270 14.68 -5.85 -2.51
N GLU A 271 15.77 -6.62 -2.49
CA GLU A 271 16.35 -7.16 -1.24
C GLU A 271 16.64 -6.07 -0.20
N ASP A 272 17.20 -4.94 -0.65
CA ASP A 272 17.60 -3.83 0.21
C ASP A 272 16.46 -2.85 0.51
N SER A 273 15.22 -3.26 0.21
CA SER A 273 14.01 -2.45 0.45
C SER A 273 13.33 -2.67 1.79
N PHE A 274 13.68 -3.75 2.49
CA PHE A 274 13.02 -4.14 3.72
C PHE A 274 13.91 -3.86 4.94
N ASP A 275 13.40 -3.12 5.92
CA ASP A 275 14.02 -2.95 7.23
C ASP A 275 14.08 -4.30 7.99
N VAL A 276 13.06 -5.15 7.79
CA VAL A 276 12.91 -6.46 8.42
C VAL A 276 12.36 -7.46 7.41
N VAL A 277 12.86 -8.69 7.44
CA VAL A 277 12.25 -9.81 6.74
C VAL A 277 11.94 -10.94 7.73
N VAL A 278 10.74 -11.52 7.60
CA VAL A 278 10.29 -12.70 8.34
C VAL A 278 9.91 -13.81 7.36
N TRP A 279 10.54 -14.97 7.55
CA TRP A 279 10.38 -16.14 6.70
C TRP A 279 9.44 -17.18 7.32
N GLY A 280 8.77 -17.99 6.50
CA GLY A 280 7.67 -18.85 6.96
C GLY A 280 8.04 -19.92 8.00
N ARG A 281 9.32 -20.29 8.12
CA ARG A 281 9.82 -21.25 9.14
C ARG A 281 10.39 -20.60 10.39
N GLU A 282 10.39 -19.27 10.48
CA GLU A 282 10.73 -18.55 11.72
C GLU A 282 9.56 -18.51 12.71
N VAL A 283 8.37 -18.94 12.29
CA VAL A 283 7.16 -19.06 13.12
C VAL A 283 6.69 -20.51 13.21
N THR A 284 6.07 -20.86 14.33
CA THR A 284 5.57 -22.22 14.55
C THR A 284 4.32 -22.47 13.72
N GLU A 285 3.42 -21.50 13.67
CA GLU A 285 2.16 -21.55 12.93
C GLU A 285 2.13 -20.58 11.75
N GLY A 286 1.73 -21.06 10.58
CA GLY A 286 1.51 -20.22 9.41
C GLY A 286 0.16 -19.49 9.41
N LYS A 287 -0.04 -18.58 8.46
CA LYS A 287 -1.34 -17.92 8.20
C LYS A 287 -2.48 -18.96 8.16
N PRO A 288 -3.60 -18.78 8.89
CA PRO A 288 -4.12 -17.53 9.45
C PRO A 288 -3.66 -17.21 10.89
N SER A 289 -2.66 -17.90 11.43
CA SER A 289 -2.04 -17.49 12.69
C SER A 289 -1.36 -16.12 12.53
N PRO A 290 -1.48 -15.19 13.50
CA PRO A 290 -0.91 -13.85 13.40
C PRO A 290 0.61 -13.80 13.61
N GLN A 291 1.24 -14.92 13.99
CA GLN A 291 2.64 -14.98 14.44
C GLN A 291 3.62 -14.29 13.49
N ILE A 292 3.45 -14.48 12.18
CA ILE A 292 4.41 -13.93 11.19
C ILE A 292 4.39 -12.40 11.16
N PHE A 293 3.20 -11.79 11.29
CA PHE A 293 3.06 -10.34 11.30
C PHE A 293 3.45 -9.76 12.65
N LEU A 294 3.10 -10.42 13.76
CA LEU A 294 3.53 -10.00 15.10
C LEU A 294 5.06 -10.02 15.23
N LEU A 295 5.72 -11.06 14.70
CA LEU A 295 7.19 -11.14 14.68
C LEU A 295 7.82 -10.03 13.82
N ALA A 296 7.20 -9.65 12.71
CA ALA A 296 7.67 -8.53 11.90
C ALA A 296 7.56 -7.21 12.67
N ALA A 297 6.42 -6.94 13.32
CA ALA A 297 6.22 -5.75 14.16
C ALA A 297 7.19 -5.71 15.36
N GLU A 298 7.42 -6.84 16.02
CA GLU A 298 8.37 -6.97 17.12
C GLU A 298 9.80 -6.60 16.66
N ARG A 299 10.26 -7.15 15.53
CA ARG A 299 11.59 -6.86 14.97
C ARG A 299 11.72 -5.41 14.53
N LEU A 300 10.65 -4.80 14.04
CA LEU A 300 10.57 -3.37 13.72
C LEU A 300 10.51 -2.49 14.97
N LYS A 301 10.14 -3.06 16.12
CA LYS A 301 9.84 -2.34 17.38
C LYS A 301 8.70 -1.33 17.24
N ILE A 302 7.67 -1.72 16.48
CA ILE A 302 6.48 -0.91 16.23
C ILE A 302 5.25 -1.62 16.81
N ASP A 303 4.36 -0.85 17.43
CA ASP A 303 3.10 -1.38 17.95
C ASP A 303 2.27 -1.99 16.79
N PRO A 304 1.73 -3.21 16.92
CA PRO A 304 0.92 -3.81 15.85
C PRO A 304 -0.25 -2.92 15.41
N GLY A 305 -0.80 -2.14 16.34
CA GLY A 305 -1.87 -1.20 16.05
C GLY A 305 -1.45 -0.05 15.12
N ASN A 306 -0.15 0.18 14.88
CA ASN A 306 0.42 1.17 13.95
C ASN A 306 0.95 0.55 12.64
N CYS A 307 0.70 -0.75 12.44
CA CYS A 307 1.07 -1.48 11.23
C CYS A 307 -0.12 -1.63 10.27
N VAL A 308 0.15 -1.43 8.98
CA VAL A 308 -0.74 -1.87 7.89
C VAL A 308 -0.13 -3.09 7.21
N VAL A 309 -0.90 -4.16 7.06
CA VAL A 309 -0.51 -5.33 6.28
C VAL A 309 -1.07 -5.20 4.86
N ILE A 310 -0.24 -5.45 3.84
CA ILE A 310 -0.68 -5.61 2.46
C ILE A 310 -0.71 -7.10 2.11
N GLU A 311 -1.89 -7.59 1.71
CA GLU A 311 -2.15 -9.02 1.50
C GLU A 311 -3.02 -9.30 0.26
N ASP A 312 -3.06 -10.54 -0.22
CA ASP A 312 -3.98 -10.95 -1.30
C ASP A 312 -4.85 -12.19 -0.97
N ALA A 313 -4.59 -12.88 0.15
CA ALA A 313 -5.28 -14.10 0.53
C ALA A 313 -6.11 -13.97 1.81
N VAL A 314 -7.23 -14.70 1.85
CA VAL A 314 -8.17 -14.73 2.99
C VAL A 314 -7.45 -15.09 4.30
N ALA A 315 -6.52 -16.05 4.24
CA ALA A 315 -5.77 -16.48 5.42
C ALA A 315 -4.83 -15.39 5.94
N GLY A 316 -4.20 -14.61 5.05
CA GLY A 316 -3.33 -13.53 5.47
C GLY A 316 -4.12 -12.31 5.97
N VAL A 317 -5.26 -11.96 5.35
CA VAL A 317 -6.15 -10.94 5.87
C VAL A 317 -6.59 -11.29 7.29
N ALA A 318 -7.06 -12.52 7.52
CA ALA A 318 -7.42 -12.99 8.86
C ALA A 318 -6.25 -12.93 9.85
N ALA A 319 -5.02 -13.29 9.42
CA ALA A 319 -3.83 -13.18 10.25
C ALA A 319 -3.51 -11.72 10.63
N ALA A 320 -3.63 -10.77 9.69
CA ALA A 320 -3.44 -9.35 9.95
C ALA A 320 -4.46 -8.81 10.96
N LYS A 321 -5.75 -9.16 10.80
CA LYS A 321 -6.80 -8.75 11.74
C LYS A 321 -6.59 -9.35 13.12
N ARG A 322 -6.21 -10.63 13.22
CA ARG A 322 -5.87 -11.29 14.49
C ARG A 322 -4.64 -10.70 15.17
N ALA A 323 -3.71 -10.13 14.40
CA ALA A 323 -2.56 -9.41 14.93
C ALA A 323 -2.89 -8.01 15.47
N GLY A 324 -4.16 -7.57 15.38
CA GLY A 324 -4.56 -6.22 15.76
C GLY A 324 -4.17 -5.14 14.75
N MET A 325 -3.74 -5.55 13.55
CA MET A 325 -3.24 -4.66 12.51
C MET A 325 -4.36 -4.17 11.58
N ARG A 326 -4.07 -3.09 10.85
CA ARG A 326 -4.86 -2.69 9.69
C ARG A 326 -4.45 -3.52 8.48
N CYS A 327 -5.36 -3.70 7.53
CA CYS A 327 -5.11 -4.51 6.35
C CYS A 327 -5.64 -3.83 5.09
N LEU A 328 -4.77 -3.67 4.09
CA LEU A 328 -5.13 -3.44 2.71
C LEU A 328 -5.01 -4.77 1.97
N ALA A 329 -6.07 -5.19 1.29
CA ALA A 329 -6.05 -6.37 0.44
C ALA A 329 -6.03 -5.98 -1.04
N VAL A 330 -5.21 -6.66 -1.84
CA VAL A 330 -5.18 -6.53 -3.30
C VAL A 330 -5.81 -7.78 -3.94
N ALA A 331 -6.75 -7.59 -4.86
CA ALA A 331 -7.56 -8.66 -5.44
C ALA A 331 -6.84 -9.47 -6.55
N ASN A 332 -5.56 -9.79 -6.35
CA ASN A 332 -4.73 -10.51 -7.31
C ASN A 332 -5.03 -12.02 -7.34
N SER A 333 -5.08 -12.68 -6.18
CA SER A 333 -5.36 -14.13 -6.08
C SER A 333 -6.82 -14.48 -5.81
N HIS A 334 -7.55 -13.58 -5.15
CA HIS A 334 -8.93 -13.79 -4.75
C HIS A 334 -9.82 -12.61 -5.18
N PRO A 335 -11.08 -12.87 -5.55
CA PRO A 335 -12.02 -11.79 -5.83
C PRO A 335 -12.26 -10.97 -4.57
N GLU A 336 -12.44 -9.66 -4.75
CA GLU A 336 -12.70 -8.69 -3.69
C GLU A 336 -13.75 -9.16 -2.66
N ALA A 337 -14.82 -9.81 -3.12
CA ALA A 337 -15.89 -10.33 -2.27
C ALA A 337 -15.41 -11.32 -1.18
N LYS A 338 -14.24 -11.94 -1.35
CA LYS A 338 -13.63 -12.85 -0.36
C LYS A 338 -12.65 -12.16 0.59
N LEU A 339 -12.28 -10.91 0.33
CA LEU A 339 -11.29 -10.14 1.08
C LEU A 339 -11.94 -9.08 2.00
N GLY A 340 -13.26 -9.18 2.22
CA GLY A 340 -14.06 -8.15 2.90
C GLY A 340 -13.74 -7.90 4.38
N GLU A 341 -12.92 -8.74 5.03
CA GLU A 341 -12.40 -8.48 6.38
C GLU A 341 -11.28 -7.43 6.41
N ALA A 342 -10.67 -7.13 5.26
CA ALA A 342 -9.67 -6.06 5.16
C ALA A 342 -10.31 -4.68 5.33
N ASP A 343 -9.54 -3.73 5.87
CA ASP A 343 -10.00 -2.35 6.06
C ASP A 343 -10.12 -1.61 4.71
N LEU A 344 -9.31 -2.02 3.72
CA LEU A 344 -9.33 -1.51 2.35
C LEU A 344 -9.13 -2.67 1.36
N VAL A 345 -9.90 -2.71 0.27
CA VAL A 345 -9.68 -3.65 -0.84
C VAL A 345 -9.50 -2.89 -2.15
N VAL A 346 -8.48 -3.24 -2.92
CA VAL A 346 -8.14 -2.64 -4.22
C VAL A 346 -7.90 -3.72 -5.28
N ASN A 347 -8.01 -3.34 -6.55
CA ASN A 347 -7.72 -4.27 -7.66
C ASN A 347 -6.22 -4.32 -7.99
N ASP A 348 -5.50 -3.23 -7.76
CA ASP A 348 -4.08 -3.05 -8.01
C ASP A 348 -3.51 -2.01 -7.05
N LEU A 349 -2.19 -1.85 -7.04
CA LEU A 349 -1.48 -0.90 -6.18
C LEU A 349 -1.06 0.39 -6.91
N GLU A 350 -1.30 0.53 -8.22
CA GLU A 350 -0.82 1.69 -9.01
C GLU A 350 -1.36 3.02 -8.48
N GLN A 351 -2.60 2.98 -8.00
CA GLN A 351 -3.30 4.16 -7.48
C GLN A 351 -3.30 4.24 -5.95
N VAL A 352 -2.58 3.35 -5.27
CA VAL A 352 -2.41 3.41 -3.81
C VAL A 352 -1.22 4.31 -3.48
N SER A 353 -1.39 5.17 -2.48
CA SER A 353 -0.35 6.05 -1.95
C SER A 353 -0.15 5.86 -0.46
N VAL A 354 0.91 6.45 0.09
CA VAL A 354 1.14 6.50 1.54
C VAL A 354 -0.03 7.18 2.27
N ALA A 355 -0.63 8.20 1.67
CA ALA A 355 -1.79 8.90 2.22
C ALA A 355 -3.02 7.97 2.31
N ASP A 356 -3.24 7.11 1.31
CA ASP A 356 -4.35 6.14 1.33
C ASP A 356 -4.19 5.12 2.46
N LEU A 357 -2.96 4.67 2.70
CA LEU A 357 -2.64 3.76 3.80
C LEU A 357 -2.84 4.44 5.17
N ALA A 358 -2.40 5.69 5.31
CA ALA A 358 -2.62 6.47 6.52
C ALA A 358 -4.12 6.73 6.79
N ALA A 359 -4.91 6.95 5.73
CA ALA A 359 -6.35 7.20 5.82
C ALA A 359 -7.15 6.00 6.37
N ILE A 360 -6.59 4.78 6.36
CA ILE A 360 -7.23 3.60 6.97
C ILE A 360 -7.48 3.80 8.48
N TYR A 361 -6.63 4.55 9.16
CA TYR A 361 -6.78 4.84 10.59
C TYR A 361 -7.94 5.79 10.92
N TYR A 362 -8.34 6.60 9.94
CA TYR A 362 -9.33 7.67 10.10
C TYR A 362 -10.64 7.39 9.37
N SER A 363 -10.68 6.33 8.56
CA SER A 363 -11.91 5.88 7.91
C SER A 363 -12.89 5.37 8.97
N PRO A 364 -14.19 5.77 8.92
CA PRO A 364 -15.17 5.26 9.86
C PRO A 364 -15.21 3.74 9.78
N LYS A 365 -15.14 3.07 10.94
CA LYS A 365 -15.26 1.61 11.02
C LYS A 365 -16.54 1.20 10.30
N LYS A 366 -16.45 0.27 9.33
CA LYS A 366 -17.64 -0.38 8.77
C LYS A 366 -18.37 -1.08 9.93
N GLY A 367 -19.49 -0.51 10.36
CA GLY A 367 -20.42 -1.11 11.33
C GLY A 367 -20.39 -0.51 12.74
N LEU A 368 -21.45 0.24 13.06
CA LEU A 368 -22.31 -0.08 14.20
C LEU A 368 -23.62 -0.61 13.64
#